data_AF-A0A5R9E3X2-F1
#
_entry.id   AF-A0A5R9E3X2-F1
#
_cell.length_a   1.000
_cell.length_b   1.000
_cell.length_c   1.000
_cell.angle_alpha   90.00
_cell.angle_beta   90.00
_cell.angle_gamma   90.00
#
_symmetry.space_group_name_H-M   'P 1'
#
loop_
_entity.id
_entity.type
_entity.pdbx_description
1 polymer ?
#
loop_
_entity_poly.entity_id
_entity_poly.type
_entity_poly.pdbx_seq_one_letter_code
_entity_poly.pdbx_strand_id
1 'polypeptide(L)'
;MSGHTRMQALREKRIREGYPESEERAQERRENLLAMALAVVVYDRRKELGLTQAEAAERCGLDQAKISRIEGSDAVPTLTLLYKLSKGLDATLRIDIDVADDEPKITLTPHDAAA
;
A
#
# COMPACT_ATOMS: atom_id res chain seq x y z
N MET A 1 17.84 -22.62 -44.36
CA MET A 1 18.06 -22.82 -42.91
C MET A 1 18.36 -21.48 -42.21
N SER A 2 17.42 -20.53 -42.16
CA SER A 2 17.69 -19.16 -41.64
C SER A 2 16.65 -18.59 -40.66
N GLY A 3 15.64 -19.38 -40.26
CA GLY A 3 14.60 -18.95 -39.31
C GLY A 3 14.99 -19.16 -37.83
N HIS A 4 15.89 -20.11 -37.56
CA HIS A 4 16.25 -20.54 -36.20
C HIS A 4 17.05 -19.47 -35.44
N THR A 5 17.99 -18.80 -36.12
CA THR A 5 18.91 -17.82 -35.51
C THR A 5 18.20 -16.56 -35.05
N ARG A 6 17.18 -16.11 -35.79
CA ARG A 6 16.36 -14.95 -35.41
C ARG A 6 15.49 -15.23 -34.18
N MET A 7 14.94 -16.44 -34.07
CA MET A 7 14.12 -16.84 -32.93
C MET A 7 14.96 -17.01 -31.65
N GLN A 8 16.19 -17.53 -31.78
CA GLN A 8 17.12 -17.70 -30.67
C GLN A 8 17.58 -16.35 -30.09
N ALA A 9 17.91 -15.38 -30.94
CA ALA A 9 18.27 -14.03 -30.52
C ALA A 9 17.11 -13.30 -29.83
N LEU A 10 15.87 -13.44 -30.34
CA LEU A 10 14.68 -12.86 -29.69
C LEU A 10 14.40 -13.49 -28.32
N ARG A 11 14.64 -14.79 -28.18
CA ARG A 11 14.46 -15.53 -26.93
C ARG A 11 15.51 -15.14 -25.90
N GLU A 12 16.79 -15.03 -26.29
CA GLU A 12 17.87 -14.56 -25.43
C GLU A 12 17.69 -13.10 -25.01
N LYS A 13 17.23 -12.23 -25.92
CA LYS A 13 16.86 -10.85 -25.60
C LYS A 13 15.73 -10.79 -24.57
N ARG A 14 14.70 -11.62 -24.73
CA ARG A 14 13.55 -11.71 -23.80
C ARG A 14 13.92 -12.32 -22.45
N ILE A 15 14.88 -13.24 -22.40
CA ILE A 15 15.43 -13.77 -21.15
C ILE A 15 16.25 -12.70 -20.43
N ARG A 16 17.02 -11.89 -21.17
CA ARG A 16 17.86 -10.80 -20.64
C ARG A 16 17.05 -9.63 -20.12
N GLU A 17 15.98 -9.24 -20.83
CA GLU A 17 15.11 -8.12 -20.47
C GLU A 17 14.02 -8.51 -19.46
N GLY A 18 13.93 -9.80 -19.12
CA GLY A 18 12.80 -10.34 -18.39
C GLY A 18 11.54 -10.42 -19.27
N TYR A 19 10.56 -11.22 -18.84
CA TYR A 19 9.25 -11.12 -19.46
C TYR A 19 8.62 -9.80 -19.00
N PRO A 20 8.18 -8.93 -19.93
CA PRO A 20 7.43 -7.75 -19.53
C PRO A 20 6.23 -8.24 -18.73
N GLU A 21 6.13 -7.67 -17.55
CA GLU A 21 5.05 -7.93 -16.64
C GLU A 21 3.71 -7.54 -17.28
N SER A 22 2.67 -8.35 -17.09
CA SER A 22 1.35 -7.96 -17.56
C SER A 22 0.85 -6.76 -16.76
N GLU A 23 0.08 -5.88 -17.42
CA GLU A 23 -0.54 -4.73 -16.75
C GLU A 23 -1.38 -5.14 -15.53
N GLU A 24 -2.04 -6.29 -15.60
CA GLU A 24 -2.80 -6.89 -14.51
C GLU A 24 -1.92 -7.22 -13.30
N ARG A 25 -0.77 -7.87 -13.51
CA ARG A 25 0.17 -8.14 -12.41
C ARG A 25 0.71 -6.84 -11.85
N ALA A 26 1.03 -5.87 -12.71
CA ALA A 26 1.50 -4.56 -12.29
C ALA A 26 0.49 -3.86 -11.39
N GLN A 27 -0.79 -3.95 -11.74
CA GLN A 27 -1.88 -3.43 -10.95
C GLN A 27 -1.99 -4.14 -9.59
N GLU A 28 -1.96 -5.46 -9.58
CA GLU A 28 -2.00 -6.26 -8.35
C GLU A 28 -0.83 -5.92 -7.41
N ARG A 29 0.39 -5.79 -7.94
CA ARG A 29 1.55 -5.36 -7.14
C ARG A 29 1.35 -3.98 -6.54
N ARG A 30 0.87 -3.00 -7.32
CA ARG A 30 0.60 -1.64 -6.81
C ARG A 30 -0.44 -1.64 -5.70
N GLU A 31 -1.51 -2.41 -5.85
CA GLU A 31 -2.55 -2.55 -4.82
C GLU A 31 -1.99 -3.18 -3.54
N ASN A 32 -1.19 -4.23 -3.67
CA ASN A 32 -0.54 -4.88 -2.53
C ASN A 32 0.43 -3.92 -1.81
N LEU A 33 1.25 -3.18 -2.55
CA LEU A 33 2.18 -2.21 -1.98
C LEU A 33 1.45 -1.07 -1.25
N LEU A 34 0.35 -0.55 -1.82
CA LEU A 34 -0.49 0.44 -1.16
C LEU A 34 -1.12 -0.10 0.13
N ALA A 35 -1.63 -1.34 0.11
CA ALA A 35 -2.21 -1.99 1.27
C ALA A 35 -1.17 -2.20 2.38
N MET A 36 0.04 -2.62 2.03
CA MET A 36 1.16 -2.78 2.96
C MET A 36 1.60 -1.44 3.56
N ALA A 37 1.77 -0.41 2.74
CA ALA A 37 2.14 0.92 3.22
C ALA A 37 1.10 1.49 4.20
N LEU A 38 -0.19 1.30 3.91
CA LEU A 38 -1.27 1.70 4.80
C LEU A 38 -1.27 0.90 6.12
N ALA A 39 -1.07 -0.41 6.03
CA ALA A 39 -1.05 -1.30 7.18
C ALA A 39 -0.03 -0.86 8.23
N VAL A 40 1.20 -0.58 7.78
CA VAL A 40 2.31 -0.14 8.64
C VAL A 40 1.96 1.15 9.37
N VAL A 41 1.60 2.21 8.63
CA VAL A 41 1.36 3.52 9.27
C VAL A 41 0.15 3.51 10.21
N VAL A 42 -0.90 2.75 9.89
CA VAL A 42 -2.08 2.61 10.75
C VAL A 42 -1.72 1.85 12.02
N TYR A 43 -0.99 0.73 11.89
CA TYR A 43 -0.54 -0.06 13.03
C TYR A 43 0.33 0.76 13.97
N ASP A 44 1.34 1.44 13.43
CA ASP A 44 2.30 2.22 14.21
C ASP A 44 1.59 3.34 14.95
N ARG A 45 0.77 4.13 14.24
CA ARG A 45 0.02 5.22 14.86
C ARG A 45 -0.96 4.72 15.92
N ARG A 46 -1.62 3.59 15.69
CA ARG A 46 -2.50 2.98 16.70
C ARG A 46 -1.72 2.60 17.96
N LYS A 47 -0.53 2.02 17.80
CA LYS A 47 0.33 1.63 18.91
C LYS A 47 0.87 2.84 19.68
N GLU A 48 1.26 3.91 18.99
CA GLU A 48 1.64 5.18 19.64
C GLU A 48 0.52 5.76 20.51
N LEU A 49 -0.73 5.66 20.05
CA LEU A 49 -1.91 6.08 20.80
C LEU A 49 -2.30 5.11 21.94
N GLY A 50 -1.61 3.98 22.09
CA GLY A 50 -1.90 2.97 23.10
C GLY A 50 -3.22 2.22 22.88
N LEU A 51 -3.76 2.23 21.65
CA LEU A 51 -5.09 1.69 21.37
C LEU A 51 -5.04 0.21 20.99
N THR A 52 -6.05 -0.55 21.44
CA THR A 52 -6.43 -1.83 20.85
C THR A 52 -7.06 -1.62 19.46
N GLN A 53 -7.14 -2.68 18.65
CA GLN A 53 -7.81 -2.60 17.35
C GLN A 53 -9.29 -2.22 17.47
N ALA A 54 -9.96 -2.64 18.55
CA ALA A 54 -11.37 -2.32 18.79
C ALA A 54 -11.57 -0.84 19.10
N GLU A 55 -10.73 -0.26 19.95
CA GLU A 55 -10.78 1.17 20.28
C GLU A 55 -10.45 2.05 19.06
N ALA A 56 -9.47 1.64 18.26
CA ALA A 56 -9.15 2.34 17.01
C ALA A 56 -10.31 2.28 16.01
N ALA A 57 -10.99 1.13 15.91
CA ALA A 57 -12.14 0.97 15.05
C ALA A 57 -13.29 1.90 15.47
N GLU A 58 -13.58 1.97 16.77
CA GLU A 58 -14.58 2.88 17.33
C GLU A 58 -14.26 4.34 16.98
N ARG A 59 -13.02 4.79 17.23
CA ARG A 59 -12.59 6.16 16.89
C ARG A 59 -12.68 6.47 15.39
N CYS A 60 -12.39 5.50 14.53
CA CYS A 60 -12.47 5.65 13.08
C CYS A 60 -13.89 5.50 12.52
N GLY A 61 -14.88 5.09 13.33
CA GLY A 61 -16.22 4.74 12.84
C GLY A 61 -16.18 3.56 11.86
N LEU A 62 -15.45 2.52 12.24
CA LEU A 62 -15.23 1.26 11.53
C LEU A 62 -15.53 0.08 12.47
N ASP A 63 -15.64 -1.13 11.91
CA ASP A 63 -15.64 -2.36 12.70
C ASP A 63 -14.21 -2.84 13.00
N GLN A 64 -14.03 -3.61 14.08
CA GLN A 64 -12.71 -4.13 14.47
C GLN A 64 -12.10 -5.04 13.39
N ALA A 65 -12.93 -5.82 12.69
CA ALA A 65 -12.46 -6.71 11.62
C ALA A 65 -11.87 -5.92 10.43
N LYS A 66 -12.35 -4.71 10.17
CA LYS A 66 -11.83 -3.79 9.16
C LYS A 66 -10.47 -3.26 9.58
N ILE A 67 -10.27 -2.85 10.83
CA ILE A 67 -8.94 -2.46 11.33
C ILE A 67 -7.98 -3.64 11.26
N SER A 68 -8.41 -4.83 11.66
CA SER A 68 -7.59 -6.06 11.57
C SER A 68 -7.15 -6.35 10.13
N ARG A 69 -8.06 -6.27 9.15
CA ARG A 69 -7.71 -6.42 7.73
C ARG A 69 -6.78 -5.35 7.20
N ILE A 70 -6.98 -4.09 7.61
CA ILE A 70 -6.08 -2.99 7.22
C ILE A 70 -4.66 -3.28 7.72
N GLU A 71 -4.50 -3.63 9.00
CA GLU A 71 -3.18 -3.97 9.56
C GLU A 71 -2.62 -5.28 9.01
N GLY A 72 -3.47 -6.15 8.46
CA GLY A 72 -3.10 -7.36 7.74
C GLY A 72 -2.83 -7.18 6.26
N SER A 73 -2.80 -5.94 5.74
CA SER A 73 -2.64 -5.64 4.30
C SER A 73 -3.73 -6.24 3.39
N ASP A 74 -4.91 -6.54 3.95
CA ASP A 74 -6.08 -7.11 3.26
C ASP A 74 -7.21 -6.05 3.11
N ALA A 75 -6.81 -4.83 2.77
CA ALA A 75 -7.74 -3.73 2.55
C ALA A 75 -7.22 -2.78 1.48
N VAL A 76 -8.02 -2.61 0.42
CA VAL A 76 -7.76 -1.58 -0.59
C VAL A 76 -8.03 -0.20 0.02
N PRO A 77 -7.04 0.72 0.01
CA PRO A 77 -7.25 2.09 0.47
C PRO A 77 -8.28 2.79 -0.42
N THR A 78 -9.34 3.29 0.19
CA THR A 78 -10.28 4.22 -0.47
C THR A 78 -10.15 5.59 0.18
N LEU A 79 -10.41 6.67 -0.57
CA LEU A 79 -10.35 8.03 -0.01
C LEU A 79 -11.24 8.19 1.24
N THR A 80 -12.42 7.57 1.24
CA THR A 80 -13.32 7.54 2.40
C THR A 80 -12.71 6.84 3.61
N LEU A 81 -12.03 5.70 3.40
CA LEU A 81 -11.34 4.99 4.46
C LEU A 81 -10.19 5.83 5.02
N LEU A 82 -9.38 6.43 4.14
CA LEU A 82 -8.25 7.29 4.52
C LEU A 82 -8.70 8.49 5.35
N TYR A 83 -9.83 9.11 4.99
CA TYR A 83 -10.42 10.20 5.77
C TYR A 83 -10.83 9.73 7.18
N LYS A 84 -11.52 8.59 7.28
CA LYS A 84 -11.89 7.99 8.57
C LYS A 84 -10.67 7.70 9.46
N LEU A 85 -9.62 7.14 8.87
CA LEU A 85 -8.37 6.83 9.56
C LEU A 85 -7.68 8.10 10.05
N SER A 86 -7.52 9.11 9.19
CA SER A 86 -6.90 10.40 9.57
C SER A 86 -7.63 11.07 10.74
N LYS A 87 -8.97 11.04 10.72
CA LYS A 87 -9.81 11.56 11.80
C LYS A 87 -9.69 10.74 13.08
N GLY A 88 -9.82 9.41 13.00
CA GLY A 88 -9.86 8.54 14.17
C GLY A 88 -8.51 8.34 14.86
N LEU A 89 -7.42 8.45 14.10
CA LEU A 89 -6.04 8.34 14.58
C LEU A 89 -5.37 9.69 14.87
N ASP A 90 -6.15 10.78 14.78
CA ASP A 90 -5.72 12.15 15.03
C ASP A 90 -4.35 12.47 14.40
N ALA A 91 -4.33 12.36 13.07
CA ALA A 91 -3.12 12.52 12.29
C ALA A 91 -3.44 13.01 10.88
N THR A 92 -2.54 13.79 10.32
CA THR A 92 -2.54 14.15 8.91
C THR A 92 -2.02 12.97 8.08
N LEU A 93 -2.83 12.50 7.12
CA LEU A 93 -2.44 11.45 6.18
C LEU A 93 -1.93 12.09 4.87
N ARG A 94 -0.72 11.72 4.43
CA ARG A 94 -0.17 12.10 3.11
C ARG A 94 0.17 10.85 2.31
N ILE A 95 -0.13 10.90 1.02
CA ILE A 95 0.22 9.87 0.04
C ILE A 95 1.10 10.52 -1.02
N ASP A 96 2.30 10.00 -1.18
CA ASP A 96 3.22 10.38 -2.24
C ASP A 96 3.27 9.24 -3.26
N ILE A 97 2.87 9.55 -4.50
CA ILE A 97 2.85 8.62 -5.63
C ILE A 97 3.78 9.19 -6.69
N ASP A 98 4.86 8.46 -6.96
CA ASP A 98 5.72 8.70 -8.10
C ASP A 98 5.66 7.47 -9.00
N VAL A 99 5.60 7.64 -10.31
CA VAL A 99 5.62 6.52 -11.27
C VAL A 99 7.04 6.07 -11.61
N ALA A 100 8.04 6.89 -11.27
CA ALA A 100 9.44 6.52 -11.35
C ALA A 100 9.87 5.66 -10.15
N ASP A 101 9.28 5.92 -8.97
CA ASP A 101 9.45 5.08 -7.78
C ASP A 101 8.29 4.07 -7.72
N ASP A 102 8.54 2.79 -8.00
CA ASP A 102 7.51 1.72 -7.94
C ASP A 102 7.07 1.38 -6.49
N GLU A 103 7.19 2.33 -5.56
CA GLU A 103 6.89 2.19 -4.14
C GLU A 103 6.06 3.40 -3.65
N PRO A 104 4.75 3.21 -3.39
CA PRO A 104 3.91 4.27 -2.85
C PRO A 104 4.29 4.54 -1.39
N LYS A 105 4.38 5.82 -1.02
CA LYS A 105 4.69 6.23 0.35
C LYS A 105 3.43 6.80 1.00
N ILE A 106 3.05 6.22 2.13
CA ILE A 106 1.97 6.75 2.97
C ILE A 106 2.60 7.17 4.28
N THR A 107 2.20 8.34 4.79
CA THR A 107 2.63 8.84 6.10
C THR A 107 1.43 9.29 6.92
N LEU A 108 1.46 9.02 8.22
CA LEU A 108 0.54 9.59 9.21
C LEU A 108 1.36 10.46 10.17
N THR A 109 1.14 11.77 10.11
CA THR A 109 1.80 12.73 11.01
C THR A 109 0.84 13.13 12.13
N PRO A 110 1.13 12.82 13.41
CA PRO A 110 0.28 13.21 14.54
C PRO A 110 0.03 14.73 14.56
N HIS A 111 -1.19 15.16 14.91
CA HIS A 111 -1.47 16.59 15.06
C HIS A 111 -0.77 17.22 16.28
N ASP A 112 -0.48 16.42 17.32
CA ASP A 112 0.10 16.88 18.59
C ASP A 112 1.60 16.54 18.80
N ALA A 113 2.37 16.27 17.75
CA ALA A 113 3.83 16.11 17.84
C ALA A 113 4.60 17.46 17.76
N ALA A 114 4.01 18.53 18.29
CA ALA A 114 4.65 19.84 18.41
C ALA A 114 4.36 20.43 19.81
N ALA A 115 5.16 19.99 20.79
CA ALA A 115 5.48 20.72 22.01
C ALA A 115 6.91 20.36 22.44
#